data_AF-A0A7W7AIY5-F1
#
_entry.id   AF-A0A7W7AIY5-F1
#
_cell.length_a   1.000
_cell.length_b   1.000
_cell.length_c   1.000
_cell.angle_alpha   90.00
_cell.angle_beta   90.00
_cell.angle_gamma   90.00
#
_symmetry.space_group_name_H-M   'P 1'
#
loop_
_entity.id
_entity.type
_entity.pdbx_description
1 polymer ?
#
loop_
_entity_poly.entity_id
_entity_poly.type
_entity_poly.pdbx_seq_one_letter_code
_entity_poly.pdbx_strand_id
1 'polypeptide(L)'
;MIRILLAEDDQVMREYLARALERSGYAVVAVDRGTAAVPLLEQERFDLLLTDIVMPEMDGIELARRANELAPDLRVMFITGFAAVTLKVGQAMPNARVLSKPFHLRDLVAEVDRLFDRHDASGLN
;
A
#
# COMPACT_ATOMS: atom_id res chain seq x y z
N MET A 1 -8.77 2.97 14.32
CA MET A 1 -7.70 2.03 13.94
C MET A 1 -7.50 2.20 12.45
N ILE A 2 -6.26 2.40 12.00
CA ILE A 2 -5.97 2.66 10.57
C ILE A 2 -6.17 1.35 9.79
N ARG A 3 -6.93 1.41 8.70
CA ARG A 3 -7.28 0.29 7.82
C ARG A 3 -6.50 0.40 6.51
N ILE A 4 -5.78 -0.66 6.18
CA ILE A 4 -4.95 -0.78 4.98
C ILE A 4 -5.59 -1.79 4.05
N LEU A 5 -5.81 -1.38 2.80
CA LEU A 5 -6.08 -2.30 1.70
C LEU A 5 -4.75 -2.66 1.04
N LEU A 6 -4.34 -3.91 1.15
CA LEU A 6 -3.11 -4.46 0.55
C LEU A 6 -3.45 -5.21 -0.73
N ALA A 7 -2.87 -4.82 -1.87
CA ALA A 7 -2.93 -5.55 -3.13
C ALA A 7 -1.54 -6.04 -3.55
N GLU A 8 -1.32 -7.35 -3.55
CA GLU A 8 -0.06 -8.00 -3.91
C GLU A 8 -0.38 -9.39 -4.46
N ASP A 9 0.07 -9.72 -5.66
CA ASP A 9 -0.28 -10.98 -6.34
C ASP A 9 0.51 -12.18 -5.81
N ASP A 10 1.77 -11.96 -5.40
CA ASP A 10 2.55 -13.00 -4.73
C ASP A 10 1.97 -13.33 -3.35
N GLN A 11 1.47 -14.56 -3.18
CA GLN A 11 0.83 -15.00 -1.93
C GLN A 11 1.76 -14.90 -0.72
N VAL A 12 3.02 -15.30 -0.88
CA VAL A 12 3.97 -15.34 0.23
C VAL A 12 4.26 -13.91 0.69
N MET A 13 4.61 -13.03 -0.24
CA MET A 13 4.81 -11.61 0.02
C MET A 13 3.58 -10.98 0.66
N ARG A 14 2.38 -11.19 0.10
CA ARG A 14 1.12 -10.67 0.63
C ARG A 14 0.91 -11.05 2.09
N GLU A 15 1.12 -12.33 2.44
CA GLU A 15 1.02 -12.81 3.83
C GLU A 15 2.09 -12.18 4.74
N TYR A 16 3.34 -12.06 4.26
CA TYR A 16 4.41 -11.44 5.04
C TYR A 16 4.15 -9.96 5.34
N LEU A 17 3.71 -9.19 4.33
CA LEU A 17 3.39 -7.78 4.46
C LEU A 17 2.19 -7.55 5.38
N ALA A 18 1.10 -8.30 5.17
CA ALA A 18 -0.09 -8.21 6.00
C ALA A 18 0.24 -8.46 7.47
N ARG A 19 0.92 -9.57 7.78
CA ARG A 19 1.31 -9.90 9.16
C ARG A 19 2.22 -8.84 9.79
N ALA A 20 3.10 -8.20 9.02
CA ALA A 20 3.99 -7.16 9.54
C ALA A 20 3.21 -5.92 9.97
N LEU A 21 2.27 -5.48 9.13
CA LEU A 21 1.41 -4.32 9.40
C LEU A 21 0.44 -4.59 10.55
N GLU A 22 -0.18 -5.78 10.57
CA GLU A 22 -1.07 -6.20 11.66
C GLU A 22 -0.36 -6.20 13.02
N ARG A 23 0.88 -6.69 13.09
CA ARG A 23 1.71 -6.64 14.31
C ARG A 23 2.05 -5.22 14.76
N SER A 24 2.03 -4.24 13.84
CA SER A 24 2.22 -2.81 14.16
C SER A 24 0.91 -2.10 14.56
N GLY A 25 -0.20 -2.84 14.64
CA GLY A 25 -1.49 -2.32 15.10
C GLY A 25 -2.38 -1.75 13.99
N TYR A 26 -2.08 -2.05 12.73
CA TYR A 26 -2.93 -1.76 11.58
C TYR A 26 -3.98 -2.86 11.37
N ALA A 27 -5.16 -2.50 10.87
CA ALA A 27 -6.10 -3.49 10.32
C ALA A 27 -5.79 -3.67 8.84
N VAL A 28 -5.60 -4.91 8.37
CA VAL A 28 -5.25 -5.18 6.97
C VAL A 28 -6.36 -6.01 6.32
N VAL A 29 -6.80 -5.57 5.15
CA VAL A 29 -7.55 -6.40 4.21
C VAL A 29 -6.66 -6.63 3.00
N ALA A 30 -6.37 -7.89 2.69
CA ALA A 30 -5.43 -8.24 1.64
C ALA A 30 -6.15 -8.92 0.47
N VAL A 31 -5.82 -8.51 -0.74
CA VAL A 31 -6.31 -9.08 -2.00
C VAL A 31 -5.13 -9.43 -2.91
N ASP A 32 -5.36 -10.37 -3.82
CA ASP A 32 -4.33 -10.92 -4.70
C ASP A 32 -4.26 -10.24 -6.09
N ARG A 33 -5.09 -9.23 -6.34
CA ARG A 33 -5.13 -8.50 -7.62
C ARG A 33 -5.88 -7.18 -7.49
N GLY A 34 -5.61 -6.24 -8.41
CA GLY A 34 -6.27 -4.94 -8.42
C GLY A 34 -7.78 -5.01 -8.67
N THR A 35 -8.26 -5.95 -9.49
CA THR A 35 -9.70 -6.11 -9.77
C THR A 35 -10.51 -6.52 -8.53
N ALA A 36 -9.90 -7.17 -7.54
CA ALA A 36 -10.53 -7.52 -6.27
C ALA A 36 -10.53 -6.37 -5.26
N ALA A 37 -9.64 -5.39 -5.41
CA ALA A 37 -9.57 -4.21 -4.53
C ALA A 37 -10.69 -3.21 -4.80
N VAL A 38 -11.10 -3.03 -6.07
CA VAL A 38 -12.08 -2.00 -6.46
C VAL A 38 -13.43 -2.15 -5.75
N PRO A 39 -14.09 -3.33 -5.72
CA PRO A 39 -15.37 -3.48 -5.03
C PRO A 39 -15.27 -3.17 -3.52
N LEU A 40 -14.13 -3.46 -2.89
CA LEU A 40 -13.89 -3.14 -1.49
C LEU A 40 -13.80 -1.64 -1.26
N LEU A 41 -13.14 -0.90 -2.17
CA LEU A 41 -13.05 0.56 -2.12
C LEU A 41 -14.41 1.25 -2.30
N GLU A 42 -15.34 0.62 -3.02
CA GLU A 42 -16.71 1.13 -3.20
C GLU A 42 -17.59 0.89 -1.95
N GLN A 43 -17.36 -0.22 -1.24
CA GLN A 43 -18.22 -0.68 -0.15
C GLN A 43 -17.72 -0.28 1.23
N GLU A 44 -16.41 -0.08 1.37
CA GLU A 44 -15.75 0.11 2.65
C GLU A 44 -14.80 1.31 2.64
N ARG A 45 -14.50 1.83 3.82
CA ARG A 45 -13.49 2.87 4.00
C ARG A 45 -12.14 2.28 4.38
N PHE A 46 -11.10 2.74 3.68
CA PHE A 46 -9.70 2.47 3.96
C PHE A 46 -8.95 3.80 4.10
N ASP A 47 -7.86 3.77 4.86
CA ASP A 47 -7.01 4.93 5.11
C ASP A 47 -5.76 4.91 4.21
N LEU A 48 -5.33 3.71 3.80
CA LEU A 48 -4.19 3.48 2.92
C LEU A 48 -4.50 2.38 1.91
N LEU A 49 -4.23 2.65 0.64
CA LEU A 49 -3.98 1.64 -0.38
C LEU A 49 -2.47 1.38 -0.45
N LEU A 50 -2.07 0.15 -0.14
CA LEU A 50 -0.72 -0.36 -0.31
C LEU A 50 -0.74 -1.38 -1.44
N THR A 51 -0.07 -1.11 -2.57
CA THR A 51 -0.21 -1.95 -3.77
C THR A 51 1.13 -2.24 -4.43
N ASP A 52 1.33 -3.47 -4.92
CA ASP A 52 2.33 -3.70 -5.98
C ASP A 52 1.88 -2.95 -7.24
N ILE A 53 2.84 -2.49 -8.03
CA ILE A 53 2.59 -1.94 -9.36
C ILE A 53 2.37 -3.06 -10.36
N VAL A 54 3.23 -4.08 -10.35
CA VAL A 54 3.17 -5.13 -11.39
C VAL A 54 2.23 -6.22 -10.90
N MET A 55 0.99 -6.18 -11.37
CA MET A 55 -0.03 -7.18 -11.07
C MET A 55 -0.78 -7.58 -12.36
N PRO A 56 -1.33 -8.80 -12.44
CA PRO A 56 -2.17 -9.23 -13.55
C PRO A 56 -3.50 -8.46 -13.58
N GLU A 57 -4.12 -8.41 -14.77
CA GLU A 57 -5.41 -7.78 -15.07
C GLU A 57 -5.44 -6.25 -14.91
N MET A 58 -5.15 -5.76 -13.71
CA MET A 58 -5.11 -4.34 -13.36
C MET A 58 -3.83 -4.07 -12.58
N ASP A 59 -3.00 -3.18 -13.13
CA ASP A 59 -1.75 -2.77 -12.48
C ASP A 59 -2.03 -1.82 -11.30
N GLY A 60 -1.05 -1.66 -10.41
CA GLY A 60 -1.22 -0.83 -9.21
C GLY A 60 -1.46 0.65 -9.54
N ILE A 61 -0.94 1.16 -10.66
CA ILE A 61 -1.11 2.58 -11.05
C ILE A 61 -2.56 2.82 -11.48
N GLU A 62 -3.12 1.90 -12.27
CA GLU A 62 -4.53 1.93 -12.64
C GLU A 62 -5.44 1.79 -11.40
N LEU A 63 -5.12 0.86 -10.49
CA LEU A 63 -5.85 0.71 -9.24
C LEU A 63 -5.82 2.01 -8.42
N ALA A 64 -4.65 2.63 -8.26
CA ALA A 64 -4.50 3.88 -7.53
C ALA A 64 -5.30 5.04 -8.15
N ARG A 65 -5.40 5.11 -9.48
CA ARG A 65 -6.24 6.10 -10.17
C ARG A 65 -7.71 5.92 -9.81
N ARG A 66 -8.23 4.70 -9.93
CA ARG A 66 -9.61 4.38 -9.55
C ARG A 66 -9.86 4.64 -8.06
N ALA A 67 -8.90 4.28 -7.21
CA ALA A 67 -9.01 4.49 -5.77
C ALA A 67 -9.08 5.98 -5.41
N ASN A 68 -8.32 6.84 -6.09
CA ASN A 68 -8.39 8.29 -5.89
C ASN A 68 -9.73 8.90 -6.38
N GLU A 69 -10.33 8.35 -7.43
CA GLU A 69 -11.66 8.76 -7.90
C GLU A 69 -12.76 8.37 -6.90
N LEU A 70 -12.66 7.17 -6.30
CA LEU A 70 -13.63 6.65 -5.33
C LEU A 70 -13.47 7.24 -3.92
N ALA A 71 -12.23 7.47 -3.50
CA ALA A 71 -11.86 7.93 -2.17
C ALA A 71 -10.69 8.92 -2.24
N PRO A 72 -10.96 10.23 -2.47
CA PRO A 72 -9.92 11.25 -2.62
C PRO A 72 -9.01 11.44 -1.39
N ASP A 73 -9.49 11.08 -0.20
CA ASP A 73 -8.72 11.15 1.05
C ASP A 73 -7.82 9.92 1.28
N LEU A 74 -7.95 8.88 0.44
CA LEU A 74 -7.19 7.65 0.55
C LEU A 74 -5.72 7.91 0.22
N ARG A 75 -4.83 7.57 1.16
CA ARG A 75 -3.38 7.62 0.90
C ARG A 75 -3.00 6.45 0.00
N VAL A 76 -2.06 6.68 -0.90
CA VAL A 76 -1.54 5.64 -1.79
C VAL A 76 -0.04 5.48 -1.58
N MET A 77 0.36 4.23 -1.36
CA MET A 77 1.75 3.81 -1.31
C MET A 77 1.97 2.62 -2.24
N PHE A 78 2.99 2.73 -3.09
CA PHE A 78 3.39 1.67 -4.00
C PHE A 78 4.54 0.86 -3.41
N ILE A 79 4.50 -0.44 -3.66
CA ILE A 79 5.65 -1.33 -3.47
C ILE A 79 6.05 -1.82 -4.86
N THR A 80 7.32 -1.81 -5.24
CA THR A 80 7.70 -2.34 -6.57
C THR A 80 9.15 -2.78 -6.64
N GLY A 81 9.42 -3.89 -7.33
CA GLY A 81 10.79 -4.30 -7.68
C GLY A 81 11.33 -3.69 -8.96
N PHE A 82 10.52 -2.92 -9.68
CA PHE A 82 10.87 -2.43 -11.01
C PHE A 82 11.17 -0.93 -10.97
N ALA A 83 12.44 -0.54 -10.86
CA ALA A 83 12.84 0.87 -10.80
C ALA A 83 12.30 1.72 -11.97
N ALA A 84 12.12 1.11 -13.15
CA ALA A 84 11.60 1.79 -14.34
C ALA A 84 10.15 2.28 -14.19
N VAL A 85 9.33 1.66 -13.32
CA VAL A 85 7.94 2.09 -13.13
C VAL A 85 7.81 3.24 -12.12
N THR A 86 8.81 3.49 -11.28
CA THR A 86 8.81 4.60 -10.31
C THR A 86 8.68 5.96 -10.99
N LEU A 87 9.28 6.14 -12.18
CA LEU A 87 9.11 7.37 -12.97
C LEU A 87 7.66 7.55 -13.44
N LYS A 88 6.99 6.46 -13.84
CA LYS A 88 5.58 6.48 -14.24
C LYS A 88 4.68 6.84 -13.06
N VAL A 89 4.98 6.32 -11.87
CA VAL A 89 4.29 6.72 -10.63
C VAL A 89 4.44 8.21 -10.38
N GLY A 90 5.66 8.77 -10.44
CA GLY A 90 5.87 10.19 -10.21
C GLY A 90 5.09 11.10 -11.18
N GLN A 91 4.84 10.65 -12.40
CA GLN A 91 4.02 11.36 -13.38
C GLN A 91 2.51 11.17 -13.15
N ALA A 92 2.07 9.96 -12.82
CA ALA A 92 0.65 9.63 -12.68
C ALA A 92 0.07 9.99 -11.31
N MET A 93 0.89 9.90 -10.25
CA MET A 93 0.55 10.08 -8.84
C MET A 93 1.70 10.80 -8.11
N PRO A 94 1.89 12.11 -8.33
CA PRO A 94 3.05 12.85 -7.81
C PRO A 94 3.21 12.83 -6.28
N ASN A 95 2.10 12.66 -5.56
CA ASN A 95 2.07 12.66 -4.09
C ASN A 95 2.18 11.25 -3.48
N ALA A 96 2.17 10.19 -4.29
CA ALA A 96 2.23 8.84 -3.77
C ALA A 96 3.63 8.49 -3.25
N ARG A 97 3.68 7.69 -2.19
CA ARG A 97 4.94 7.12 -1.69
C ARG A 97 5.29 5.86 -2.47
N VAL A 98 6.57 5.59 -2.62
CA VAL A 98 7.08 4.40 -3.31
C VAL A 98 8.15 3.75 -2.46
N LEU A 99 8.01 2.45 -2.21
CA LEU A 99 8.99 1.60 -1.56
C LEU A 99 9.51 0.56 -2.57
N SER A 100 10.82 0.60 -2.84
CA SER A 100 11.44 -0.30 -3.80
C SER A 100 11.79 -1.65 -3.17
N LYS A 101 11.44 -2.77 -3.84
CA LYS A 101 11.96 -4.12 -3.54
C LYS A 101 13.44 -4.19 -4.00
N PRO A 102 14.35 -4.87 -3.27
CA PRO A 102 14.13 -5.47 -1.95
C PRO A 102 14.14 -4.42 -0.82
N PHE A 103 13.33 -4.66 0.22
CA PHE A 103 13.26 -3.84 1.44
C PHE A 103 13.12 -4.74 2.68
N HIS A 104 13.38 -4.22 3.87
CA HIS A 104 13.05 -4.92 5.11
C HIS A 104 11.64 -4.57 5.57
N LEU A 105 10.95 -5.52 6.24
CA LEU A 105 9.62 -5.27 6.80
C LEU A 105 9.58 -4.09 7.78
N ARG A 106 10.68 -3.82 8.48
CA ARG A 106 10.82 -2.64 9.35
C ARG A 106 10.73 -1.33 8.56
N ASP A 107 11.26 -1.32 7.33
CA ASP A 107 11.29 -0.13 6.46
C ASP A 107 9.88 0.14 5.93
N LEU A 108 9.13 -0.92 5.59
CA LEU A 108 7.71 -0.82 5.25
C LEU A 108 6.90 -0.21 6.39
N VAL A 109 6.99 -0.80 7.59
CA VAL A 109 6.23 -0.34 8.76
C VAL A 109 6.56 1.11 9.07
N ALA A 110 7.85 1.47 9.10
CA ALA A 110 8.29 2.85 9.34
C ALA A 110 7.76 3.85 8.30
N GLU A 111 7.64 3.45 7.02
CA GLU A 111 7.09 4.33 5.99
C GLU A 111 5.57 4.51 6.14
N VAL A 112 4.85 3.45 6.52
CA VAL A 112 3.42 3.56 6.84
C VAL A 112 3.22 4.41 8.10
N ASP A 113 4.04 4.25 9.13
CA ASP A 113 3.98 5.06 10.35
C ASP A 113 4.19 6.55 10.04
N ARG A 114 5.17 6.90 9.19
CA ARG A 114 5.38 8.27 8.71
C ARG A 114 4.19 8.83 7.95
N LEU A 115 3.51 8.00 7.13
CA LEU A 115 2.31 8.44 6.40
C LEU A 115 1.17 8.85 7.35
N PHE A 116 1.13 8.30 8.55
CA PHE A 116 0.10 8.55 9.56
C PHE A 116 0.58 9.39 10.74
N ASP A 117 1.77 9.99 10.65
CA ASP A 117 2.43 10.73 11.75
C ASP A 117 2.47 9.93 13.07
N ARG A 118 2.50 8.60 12.97
CA ARG A 118 2.66 7.69 14.11
C ARG A 118 4.15 7.65 14.43
N HIS A 119 4.63 8.66 15.14
CA HIS A 119 5.95 8.58 15.72
C HIS A 119 5.93 7.48 16.79
N ASP A 120 6.74 6.44 16.60
CA ASP A 120 7.13 5.55 17.68
C ASP A 120 7.67 6.41 18.82
N ALA A 121 6.89 6.53 19.89
CA ALA A 121 7.37 7.00 21.18
C ALA A 121 8.23 5.91 21.86
N SER A 122 9.07 5.22 21.09
CA SER A 122 9.93 4.11 21.53
C SER A 122 11.40 4.41 21.21
N GLY A 123 11.87 5.56 21.71
CA GLY A 123 13.27 5.94 21.73
C GLY A 123 13.75 6.44 23.11
N LEU A 124 13.03 6.12 24.18
CA LEU A 124 13.36 6.50 25.55
C LEU A 124 12.99 5.36 26.53
N ASN A 125 13.86 4.34 26.63
CA ASN A 125 14.51 3.90 27.87
C ASN A 125 15.47 2.75 27.59
#